data_AF-A0A938JF89-F1
#
_entry.id   AF-A0A938JF89-F1
#
_cell.length_a   1.000
_cell.length_b   1.000
_cell.length_c   1.000
_cell.angle_alpha   90.00
_cell.angle_beta   90.00
_cell.angle_gamma   90.00
#
_symmetry.space_group_name_H-M   'P 1'
#
loop_
_entity.id
_entity.type
_entity.pdbx_description
1 polymer ?
#
loop_
_entity_poly.entity_id
_entity_poly.type
_entity_poly.pdbx_seq_one_letter_code
_entity_poly.pdbx_strand_id
1 'polypeptide(L)'
;MRLLRTVAAGIVAMLLAIPVNAMAVERWQPATSDRLHIQLSGKLQVPAWATVVEIDGAESTADTVSDLHGRGLRVACYVSAGTAEAYRGDIARIPASLIGKPLDGWPNERWLDTRRIALLAPVMQARIADCARKGFDAAAQMRAHPQARRSGALDVWASMASRITEATDRRSLWAIAATLA
;
A
#
# COMPACT_ATOMS: atom_id res chain seq x y z
N MET A 1 -26.03 -10.14 -73.97
CA MET A 1 -24.85 -9.38 -73.51
C MET A 1 -25.20 -8.64 -72.23
N ARG A 2 -24.43 -8.89 -71.17
CA ARG A 2 -24.26 -8.20 -69.86
C ARG A 2 -25.29 -7.10 -69.52
N LEU A 3 -25.93 -7.14 -68.35
CA LEU A 3 -25.30 -6.68 -67.09
C LEU A 3 -26.02 -7.27 -65.87
N LEU A 4 -25.26 -7.96 -65.02
CA LEU A 4 -25.64 -8.21 -63.63
C LEU A 4 -25.72 -6.87 -62.89
N ARG A 5 -26.79 -6.65 -62.13
CA ARG A 5 -26.86 -5.62 -61.10
C ARG A 5 -26.91 -6.31 -59.73
N THR A 6 -25.74 -6.39 -59.10
CA THR A 6 -25.58 -6.63 -57.68
C THR A 6 -26.15 -5.44 -56.90
N VAL A 7 -27.03 -5.70 -55.92
CA VAL A 7 -27.28 -4.77 -54.81
C VAL A 7 -26.93 -5.50 -53.53
N ALA A 8 -25.94 -4.96 -52.84
CA ALA A 8 -25.39 -5.49 -51.60
C ALA A 8 -26.43 -5.47 -50.48
N ALA A 9 -26.60 -6.59 -49.78
CA ALA A 9 -27.29 -6.64 -48.51
C ALA A 9 -26.41 -5.95 -47.45
N GLY A 10 -26.81 -4.75 -47.03
CA GLY A 10 -26.17 -4.04 -45.93
C GLY A 10 -26.47 -4.75 -44.61
N ILE A 11 -25.48 -5.44 -44.05
CA ILE A 11 -25.52 -5.89 -42.66
C ILE A 11 -25.13 -4.68 -41.81
N VAL A 12 -26.13 -4.01 -41.22
CA VAL A 12 -25.90 -3.06 -40.13
C VAL A 12 -25.55 -3.89 -38.90
N ALA A 13 -24.26 -4.09 -38.64
CA ALA A 13 -23.80 -4.62 -37.37
C ALA A 13 -24.04 -3.55 -36.30
N MET A 14 -25.18 -3.64 -35.62
CA MET A 14 -25.45 -2.86 -34.42
C MET A 14 -24.52 -3.38 -33.31
N LEU A 15 -23.34 -2.76 -33.19
CA LEU A 15 -22.44 -2.92 -32.06
C LEU A 15 -23.19 -2.51 -30.80
N LEU A 16 -23.74 -3.48 -30.07
CA LEU A 16 -24.08 -3.30 -28.66
C LEU A 16 -22.78 -2.98 -27.93
N ALA A 17 -22.54 -1.69 -27.70
CA ALA A 17 -21.55 -1.25 -26.73
C ALA A 17 -22.03 -1.77 -25.37
N ILE A 18 -21.56 -2.95 -24.98
CA ILE A 18 -21.69 -3.42 -23.61
C ILE A 18 -20.98 -2.36 -22.78
N PRO A 19 -21.67 -1.61 -21.89
CA PRO A 19 -20.96 -0.77 -20.96
C PRO A 19 -20.10 -1.72 -20.12
N VAL A 20 -18.79 -1.66 -20.33
CA VAL A 20 -17.84 -2.21 -19.36
C VAL A 20 -18.05 -1.34 -18.14
N ASN A 21 -18.92 -1.76 -17.23
CA ASN A 21 -18.96 -1.21 -15.90
C ASN A 21 -17.58 -1.47 -15.32
N ALA A 22 -16.73 -0.45 -15.36
CA ALA A 22 -15.55 -0.41 -14.53
C ALA A 22 -16.08 -0.52 -13.11
N MET A 23 -16.00 -1.72 -12.54
CA MET A 23 -16.24 -1.93 -11.11
C MET A 23 -15.24 -1.02 -10.42
N ALA A 24 -15.70 0.13 -9.93
CA ALA A 24 -14.89 0.96 -9.08
C ALA A 24 -14.54 0.09 -7.87
N VAL A 25 -13.27 -0.27 -7.72
CA VAL A 25 -12.79 -0.97 -6.53
C VAL A 25 -13.14 -0.06 -5.36
N GLU A 26 -14.12 -0.46 -4.57
CA GLU A 26 -14.59 0.31 -3.43
C GLU A 26 -13.44 0.44 -2.45
N ARG A 27 -13.00 1.69 -2.24
CA ARG A 27 -11.93 2.01 -1.31
C ARG A 27 -12.43 1.73 0.10
N TRP A 28 -11.77 0.80 0.80
CA TRP A 28 -12.07 0.54 2.20
C TRP A 28 -11.90 1.82 3.03
N GLN A 29 -12.94 2.17 3.77
CA GLN A 29 -12.90 3.20 4.80
C GLN A 29 -13.05 2.50 6.16
N PRO A 30 -12.09 2.68 7.09
CA PRO A 30 -12.19 2.08 8.42
C PRO A 30 -13.47 2.54 9.13
N ALA A 31 -14.19 1.58 9.73
CA ALA A 31 -15.34 1.86 10.56
C ALA A 31 -14.92 1.97 12.04
N THR A 32 -15.67 2.69 12.86
CA THR A 32 -15.44 2.72 14.32
C THR A 32 -15.65 1.37 14.99
N SER A 33 -16.34 0.43 14.33
CA SER A 33 -16.48 -0.95 14.75
C SER A 33 -15.28 -1.83 14.40
N ASP A 34 -14.31 -1.33 13.63
CA ASP A 34 -13.13 -2.12 13.27
C ASP A 34 -12.25 -2.39 14.48
N ARG A 35 -11.77 -3.64 14.57
CA ARG A 35 -10.92 -4.12 15.66
C ARG A 35 -9.57 -4.52 15.07
N LEU A 36 -8.59 -3.65 15.28
CA LEU A 36 -7.24 -3.79 14.74
C LEU A 36 -6.39 -4.76 15.58
N HIS A 37 -5.83 -5.75 14.91
CA HIS A 37 -4.71 -6.56 15.42
C HIS A 37 -3.43 -6.21 14.67
N ILE A 38 -2.34 -5.96 15.37
CA ILE A 38 -1.04 -5.66 14.75
C ILE A 38 -0.08 -6.78 15.08
N GLN A 39 0.50 -7.40 14.06
CA GLN A 39 1.57 -8.38 14.23
C GLN A 39 2.59 -8.27 13.09
N LEU A 40 3.76 -7.70 13.41
CA LEU A 40 4.80 -7.40 12.42
C LEU A 40 5.89 -8.48 12.33
N SER A 41 5.83 -9.52 13.16
CA SER A 41 6.85 -10.56 13.20
C SER A 41 6.34 -11.90 13.74
N GLY A 42 7.14 -12.94 13.52
CA GLY A 42 6.85 -14.29 13.96
C GLY A 42 5.74 -14.96 13.16
N LYS A 43 5.30 -16.14 13.62
CA LYS A 43 4.20 -16.88 13.00
C LYS A 43 2.88 -16.12 13.23
N LEU A 44 2.19 -15.76 12.14
CA LEU A 44 0.94 -15.01 12.20
C LEU A 44 -0.13 -15.74 13.04
N GLN A 45 -0.65 -15.06 14.05
CA GLN A 45 -1.72 -15.54 14.93
C GLN A 45 -2.80 -14.45 15.01
N VAL A 46 -3.88 -14.62 14.25
CA VAL A 46 -4.96 -13.63 14.21
C VAL A 46 -6.05 -14.00 15.22
N PRO A 47 -6.33 -13.16 16.22
CA PRO A 47 -7.39 -13.38 17.19
C PRO A 47 -8.78 -13.40 16.53
N ALA A 48 -9.72 -14.17 17.07
CA ALA A 48 -11.08 -14.29 16.53
C ALA A 48 -11.88 -12.97 16.55
N TRP A 49 -11.50 -12.01 17.39
CA TRP A 49 -12.16 -10.71 17.49
C TRP A 49 -11.69 -9.70 16.44
N ALA A 50 -10.59 -9.98 15.73
CA ALA A 50 -10.01 -9.03 14.80
C ALA A 50 -10.88 -8.92 13.53
N THR A 51 -11.10 -7.69 13.07
CA THR A 51 -11.72 -7.42 11.75
C THR A 51 -10.71 -6.84 10.77
N VAL A 52 -9.64 -6.24 11.30
CA VAL A 52 -8.52 -5.68 10.54
C VAL A 52 -7.23 -6.25 11.12
N VAL A 53 -6.29 -6.62 10.25
CA VAL A 53 -4.94 -7.00 10.66
C VAL A 53 -3.90 -6.15 9.95
N GLU A 54 -2.95 -5.61 10.71
CA GLU A 54 -1.74 -4.98 10.19
C GLU A 54 -0.58 -5.98 10.29
N ILE A 55 0.00 -6.31 9.14
CA ILE A 55 1.14 -7.23 9.03
C ILE A 55 2.26 -6.58 8.24
N ASP A 56 3.47 -7.11 8.40
CA ASP A 56 4.65 -6.59 7.73
C ASP A 56 4.57 -6.76 6.20
N GLY A 57 4.70 -5.64 5.48
CA GLY A 57 4.57 -5.64 4.02
C GLY A 57 5.66 -6.39 3.28
N ALA A 58 6.90 -6.41 3.79
CA ALA A 58 8.01 -7.07 3.11
C ALA A 58 8.05 -8.58 3.41
N GLU A 59 7.72 -8.98 4.64
CA GLU A 59 7.75 -10.37 5.10
C GLU A 59 6.50 -11.17 4.70
N SER A 60 5.42 -10.49 4.29
CA SER A 60 4.15 -11.14 3.92
C SER A 60 4.03 -11.35 2.41
N THR A 61 3.38 -12.46 2.02
CA THR A 61 3.12 -12.83 0.62
C THR A 61 1.72 -12.43 0.16
N ALA A 62 1.47 -12.40 -1.15
CA ALA A 62 0.13 -12.21 -1.70
C ALA A 62 -0.84 -13.32 -1.26
N ASP A 63 -0.36 -14.56 -1.15
CA ASP A 63 -1.15 -15.70 -0.64
C ASP A 63 -1.56 -15.47 0.82
N THR A 64 -0.66 -14.94 1.66
CA THR A 64 -0.99 -14.59 3.06
C THR A 64 -2.13 -13.58 3.12
N VAL A 65 -2.09 -12.55 2.25
CA VAL A 65 -3.14 -11.52 2.17
C VAL A 65 -4.45 -12.14 1.69
N SER A 66 -4.40 -12.96 0.64
CA SER A 66 -5.57 -13.67 0.10
C SER A 66 -6.22 -14.58 1.14
N ASP A 67 -5.42 -15.31 1.93
CA ASP A 67 -5.93 -16.18 3.00
C ASP A 67 -6.65 -15.37 4.10
N LEU A 68 -6.13 -14.20 4.44
CA LEU A 68 -6.76 -13.30 5.41
C LEU A 68 -8.07 -12.71 4.87
N HIS A 69 -8.09 -12.33 3.59
CA HIS A 69 -9.31 -11.91 2.89
C HIS A 69 -10.35 -13.03 2.86
N GLY A 70 -9.96 -14.26 2.59
CA GLY A 70 -10.83 -15.44 2.62
C GLY A 70 -11.47 -15.70 3.99
N ARG A 71 -10.87 -15.16 5.06
CA ARG A 71 -11.40 -15.18 6.44
C ARG A 71 -12.28 -13.97 6.78
N GLY A 72 -12.51 -13.07 5.81
CA GLY A 72 -13.31 -11.85 5.99
C GLY A 72 -12.58 -10.69 6.66
N LEU A 73 -11.24 -10.74 6.75
CA LEU A 73 -10.44 -9.68 7.36
C LEU A 73 -10.07 -8.62 6.33
N ARG A 74 -9.90 -7.38 6.79
CA ARG A 74 -9.14 -6.35 6.06
C ARG A 74 -7.66 -6.41 6.44
N VAL A 75 -6.77 -6.13 5.50
CA VAL A 75 -5.32 -6.29 5.69
C VAL A 75 -4.59 -4.98 5.40
N ALA A 76 -3.91 -4.43 6.41
CA ALA A 76 -3.07 -3.25 6.31
C ALA A 76 -1.58 -3.64 6.19
N CYS A 77 -0.88 -2.98 5.28
CA CYS A 77 0.52 -3.22 4.96
C CYS A 77 1.43 -2.29 5.77
N TYR A 78 2.13 -2.81 6.77
CA TYR A 78 3.11 -2.01 7.49
C TYR A 78 4.31 -1.66 6.60
N VAL A 79 4.63 -0.37 6.54
CA VAL A 79 5.83 0.19 5.88
C VAL A 79 6.51 1.18 6.83
N SER A 80 7.78 0.93 7.18
CA SER A 80 8.58 1.95 7.86
C SER A 80 8.99 3.05 6.88
N ALA A 81 8.45 4.26 7.03
CA ALA A 81 8.89 5.42 6.25
C ALA A 81 9.83 6.37 7.03
N GLY A 82 10.01 6.14 8.33
CA GLY A 82 10.83 6.97 9.21
C GLY A 82 12.21 6.37 9.54
N THR A 83 12.39 5.08 9.32
CA THR A 83 13.61 4.36 9.70
C THR A 83 14.12 3.47 8.57
N ALA A 84 15.45 3.32 8.51
CA ALA A 84 16.13 2.34 7.71
C ALA A 84 16.29 1.07 8.55
N GLU A 85 15.69 -0.02 8.10
CA GLU A 85 15.77 -1.34 8.72
C GLU A 85 16.82 -2.16 7.95
N ALA A 86 17.94 -2.49 8.59
CA ALA A 86 19.10 -3.08 7.90
C ALA A 86 18.83 -4.46 7.27
N TYR A 87 17.80 -5.15 7.75
CA TYR A 87 17.39 -6.48 7.29
C TYR A 87 16.49 -6.44 6.04
N ARG A 88 16.01 -5.26 5.62
CA ARG A 88 15.16 -5.15 4.43
C ARG A 88 15.99 -5.37 3.16
N GLY A 89 15.46 -6.17 2.24
CA GLY A 89 16.11 -6.42 0.95
C GLY A 89 16.28 -5.18 0.06
N ASP A 90 15.64 -4.06 0.39
CA ASP A 90 15.75 -2.80 -0.34
C ASP A 90 16.69 -1.78 0.33
N ILE A 91 17.38 -2.13 1.41
CA ILE A 91 18.25 -1.21 2.16
C ILE A 91 19.31 -0.53 1.27
N ALA A 92 19.85 -1.26 0.29
CA ALA A 92 20.84 -0.74 -0.65
C ALA A 92 20.29 0.35 -1.60
N ARG A 93 18.96 0.47 -1.73
CA ARG A 93 18.31 1.53 -2.51
C ARG A 93 18.17 2.84 -1.73
N ILE A 94 18.38 2.82 -0.41
CA ILE A 94 18.39 4.02 0.42
C ILE A 94 19.80 4.62 0.38
N PRO A 95 19.97 5.86 -0.13
CA PRO A 95 21.28 6.51 -0.13
C PRO A 95 21.83 6.62 1.30
N ALA A 96 23.10 6.23 1.49
CA ALA A 96 23.75 6.26 2.80
C ALA A 96 23.73 7.66 3.46
N SER A 97 23.73 8.72 2.66
CA SER A 97 23.60 10.11 3.12
C SER A 97 22.28 10.42 3.83
N LEU A 98 21.26 9.58 3.67
CA LEU A 98 19.96 9.71 4.32
C LEU A 98 19.86 8.90 5.61
N ILE A 99 20.84 8.04 5.89
CA ILE A 99 20.82 7.14 7.04
C ILE A 99 21.50 7.84 8.23
N GLY A 100 20.68 8.21 9.20
CA GLY A 100 21.08 8.94 10.41
C GLY A 100 21.46 8.04 11.58
N LYS A 101 21.19 8.55 12.78
CA LYS A 101 21.53 7.91 14.05
C LYS A 101 20.77 6.60 14.26
N PRO A 102 21.34 5.64 15.02
CA PRO A 102 20.59 4.49 15.53
C PRO A 102 19.29 4.90 16.22
N LEU A 103 18.29 4.05 16.11
CA LEU A 103 17.03 4.17 16.83
C LEU A 103 17.16 3.47 18.18
N ASP A 104 16.88 4.21 19.26
CA ASP A 104 16.99 3.69 20.62
C ASP A 104 16.09 2.46 20.82
N GLY A 105 16.65 1.36 21.32
CA GLY A 105 15.96 0.09 21.53
C GLY A 105 15.90 -0.82 20.29
N TRP A 106 16.38 -0.37 19.14
CA TRP A 106 16.30 -1.11 17.87
C TRP A 106 17.67 -1.09 17.16
N PRO A 107 18.58 -2.02 17.49
CA PRO A 107 19.97 -1.95 17.05
C PRO A 107 20.16 -2.05 15.53
N ASN A 108 19.20 -2.66 14.83
CA ASN A 108 19.21 -2.81 13.37
C ASN A 108 18.40 -1.71 12.66
N GLU A 109 17.96 -0.69 13.38
CA GLU A 109 17.20 0.44 12.83
C GLU A 109 17.94 1.77 13.01
N ARG A 110 17.83 2.62 12.00
CA ARG A 110 18.39 3.97 12.01
C ARG A 110 17.37 4.97 11.50
N TRP A 111 17.39 6.21 12.01
CA TRP A 111 16.54 7.28 11.50
C TRP A 111 16.87 7.62 10.05
N LEU A 112 15.85 7.93 9.25
CA LEU A 112 16.02 8.51 7.91
C LEU A 112 15.98 10.04 7.97
N ASP A 113 16.74 10.73 7.11
CA ASP A 113 16.56 12.16 6.86
C ASP A 113 15.34 12.41 5.97
N THR A 114 14.20 12.40 6.61
CA THR A 114 12.84 12.65 6.11
C THR A 114 12.68 13.98 5.36
N ARG A 115 13.55 14.97 5.60
CA ARG A 115 13.51 16.27 4.92
C ARG A 115 13.91 16.16 3.44
N ARG A 116 14.62 15.09 3.06
CA ARG A 116 15.10 14.82 1.71
C ARG A 116 14.13 13.93 0.93
N ILE A 117 12.85 14.28 0.94
CA ILE A 117 11.74 13.49 0.39
C ILE A 117 12.00 13.03 -1.04
N ALA A 118 12.56 13.88 -1.90
CA ALA A 118 12.83 13.54 -3.30
C ALA A 118 13.74 12.29 -3.45
N LEU A 119 14.62 12.03 -2.49
CA LEU A 119 15.52 10.87 -2.50
C LEU A 119 14.89 9.63 -1.82
N LEU A 120 13.95 9.83 -0.89
CA LEU A 120 13.24 8.75 -0.19
C LEU A 120 12.02 8.24 -0.97
N ALA A 121 11.35 9.13 -1.70
CA ALA A 121 10.08 8.85 -2.35
C ALA A 121 10.12 7.62 -3.27
N PRO A 122 11.14 7.41 -4.13
CA PRO A 122 11.17 6.24 -5.01
C PRO A 122 11.19 4.91 -4.25
N VAL A 123 11.92 4.82 -3.13
CA VAL A 123 12.02 3.59 -2.33
C VAL A 123 10.67 3.25 -1.70
N MET A 124 10.05 4.22 -1.04
CA MET A 124 8.77 3.97 -0.37
C MET A 124 7.61 3.82 -1.35
N GLN A 125 7.63 4.52 -2.49
CA GLN A 125 6.67 4.28 -3.57
C GLN A 125 6.77 2.83 -4.06
N ALA A 126 7.99 2.29 -4.18
CA ALA A 126 8.17 0.88 -4.53
C ALA A 126 7.62 -0.06 -3.45
N ARG A 127 7.82 0.24 -2.16
CA ARG A 127 7.24 -0.53 -1.04
C ARG A 127 5.72 -0.52 -1.08
N ILE A 128 5.12 0.63 -1.32
CA ILE A 128 3.67 0.81 -1.31
C ILE A 128 3.04 0.19 -2.57
N ALA A 129 3.71 0.29 -3.73
CA ALA A 129 3.33 -0.45 -4.92
C ALA A 129 3.42 -1.97 -4.71
N ASP A 130 4.37 -2.46 -3.92
CA ASP A 130 4.46 -3.87 -3.55
C ASP A 130 3.27 -4.31 -2.68
N CYS A 131 2.89 -3.52 -1.68
CA CYS A 131 1.65 -3.74 -0.92
C CYS A 131 0.43 -3.82 -1.84
N ALA A 132 0.28 -2.90 -2.80
CA ALA A 132 -0.83 -2.94 -3.76
C ALA A 132 -0.82 -4.21 -4.62
N ARG A 133 0.36 -4.65 -5.08
CA ARG A 133 0.49 -5.89 -5.88
C ARG A 133 0.14 -7.14 -5.08
N LYS A 134 0.49 -7.16 -3.78
CA LYS A 134 0.18 -8.26 -2.84
C LYS A 134 -1.30 -8.26 -2.42
N GLY A 135 -2.07 -7.23 -2.75
CA GLY A 135 -3.51 -7.17 -2.51
C GLY A 135 -3.92 -6.53 -1.19
N PHE A 136 -3.02 -5.84 -0.49
CA PHE A 136 -3.38 -5.16 0.77
C PHE A 136 -4.47 -4.09 0.56
N ASP A 137 -5.35 -3.93 1.55
CA ASP A 137 -6.44 -2.93 1.55
C ASP A 137 -5.94 -1.51 1.91
N ALA A 138 -4.82 -1.42 2.63
CA ALA A 138 -4.25 -0.15 3.08
C ALA A 138 -2.73 -0.24 3.28
N ALA A 139 -2.06 0.91 3.29
CA ALA A 139 -0.70 1.04 3.80
C ALA A 139 -0.74 1.69 5.19
N ALA A 140 -0.02 1.12 6.14
CA ALA A 140 0.11 1.62 7.50
C ALA A 140 1.56 2.03 7.75
N GLN A 141 1.75 3.14 8.44
CA GLN A 141 3.04 3.51 9.01
C GLN A 141 2.89 3.56 10.52
N MET A 142 3.22 2.45 11.19
CA MET A 142 3.29 2.43 12.65
C MET A 142 4.73 2.57 13.16
N ARG A 143 5.11 3.81 13.47
CA ARG A 143 5.64 4.08 14.80
C ARG A 143 5.35 5.54 15.14
N ALA A 144 4.28 5.78 15.88
CA ALA A 144 4.19 6.96 16.73
C ALA A 144 5.18 6.80 17.90
N HIS A 145 6.47 6.65 17.60
CA HIS A 145 7.50 6.89 18.59
C HIS A 145 7.39 8.38 18.94
N PRO A 146 7.47 8.80 20.22
CA PRO A 146 7.46 10.22 20.58
C PRO A 146 8.50 11.05 19.80
N GLN A 147 9.59 10.41 19.35
CA GLN A 147 10.62 11.02 18.53
C GLN A 147 10.27 11.07 17.02
N ALA A 148 9.36 10.22 16.51
CA ALA A 148 8.86 10.28 15.13
C ALA A 148 8.07 11.58 14.85
N ARG A 149 7.37 12.11 15.87
CA ARG A 149 6.74 13.43 15.83
C ARG A 149 7.77 14.58 15.74
N ARG A 150 9.00 14.35 16.20
CA ARG A 150 10.10 15.33 16.19
C ARG A 150 10.99 15.22 14.95
N SER A 151 10.90 14.12 14.20
CA SER A 151 11.75 13.85 13.03
C SER A 151 11.06 14.14 11.69
N GLY A 152 9.82 14.62 11.64
CA GLY A 152 9.11 14.90 10.38
C GLY A 152 8.70 13.64 9.59
N ALA A 153 8.72 12.46 10.21
CA ALA A 153 8.31 11.22 9.57
C ALA A 153 6.82 11.19 9.19
N LEU A 154 5.98 11.94 9.91
CA LEU A 154 4.57 12.15 9.56
C LEU A 154 4.41 13.05 8.33
N ASP A 155 5.30 14.04 8.14
CA ASP A 155 5.28 14.92 6.97
C ASP A 155 5.74 14.17 5.72
N VAL A 156 6.70 13.25 5.87
CA VAL A 156 7.07 12.27 4.85
C VAL A 156 5.87 11.42 4.47
N TRP A 157 5.17 10.84 5.45
CA TRP A 157 3.96 10.08 5.19
C TRP A 157 2.88 10.88 4.47
N ALA A 158 2.57 12.09 4.94
CA ALA A 158 1.56 12.95 4.33
C ALA A 158 1.93 13.41 2.90
N SER A 159 3.21 13.76 2.69
CA SER A 159 3.77 14.12 1.38
C SER A 159 3.80 12.93 0.41
N MET A 160 3.90 11.71 0.94
CA MET A 160 3.99 10.50 0.13
C MET A 160 2.63 9.88 -0.13
N ALA A 161 1.73 9.86 0.84
CA ALA A 161 0.33 9.45 0.68
C ALA A 161 -0.39 10.27 -0.39
N SER A 162 -0.14 11.59 -0.43
CA SER A 162 -0.65 12.47 -1.49
C SER A 162 -0.09 12.11 -2.87
N ARG A 163 1.23 11.91 -2.99
CA ARG A 163 1.90 11.56 -4.27
C ARG A 163 1.62 10.12 -4.75
N ILE A 164 1.35 9.19 -3.84
CA ILE A 164 1.00 7.80 -4.15
C ILE A 164 -0.41 7.71 -4.71
N THR A 165 -1.34 8.52 -4.19
CA THR A 165 -2.69 8.64 -4.75
C THR A 165 -2.67 9.08 -6.22
N GLU A 166 -1.64 9.82 -6.64
CA GLU A 166 -1.43 10.28 -8.02
C GLU A 166 -0.66 9.29 -8.89
N ALA A 167 0.33 8.55 -8.34
CA ALA A 167 1.24 7.72 -9.12
C ALA A 167 0.75 6.28 -9.39
N THR A 168 -0.13 5.75 -8.54
CA THR A 168 -0.79 4.47 -8.80
C THR A 168 -2.20 4.71 -9.34
N ASP A 169 -2.44 4.35 -10.60
CA ASP A 169 -3.78 4.27 -11.23
C ASP A 169 -4.73 3.26 -10.53
N ARG A 170 -4.29 2.71 -9.38
CA ARG A 170 -5.10 1.96 -8.43
C ARG A 170 -5.32 2.79 -7.18
N ARG A 171 -6.55 3.25 -7.05
CA ARG A 171 -7.11 4.07 -5.96
C ARG A 171 -7.23 3.32 -4.61
N SER A 172 -6.32 2.41 -4.26
CA SER A 172 -6.57 1.37 -3.25
C SER A 172 -5.71 1.41 -1.98
N LEU A 173 -4.83 2.39 -1.78
CA LEU A 173 -4.05 2.45 -0.52
C LEU A 173 -4.36 3.73 0.25
N TRP A 174 -5.10 3.58 1.34
CA TRP A 174 -5.16 4.59 2.38
C TRP A 174 -3.86 4.57 3.17
N ALA A 175 -3.37 5.76 3.50
CA ALA A 175 -2.42 5.98 4.56
C ALA A 175 -3.21 6.00 5.88
N ILE A 176 -3.26 4.88 6.59
CA ILE A 176 -3.74 4.92 7.98
C ILE A 176 -2.65 5.62 8.78
N ALA A 177 -2.70 6.96 8.81
CA ALA A 177 -2.16 7.69 9.94
C ALA A 177 -3.06 7.29 11.11
N ALA A 178 -2.64 6.29 11.88
CA ALA A 178 -3.29 5.92 13.12
C ALA A 178 -3.17 7.12 14.07
N THR A 179 -4.09 8.07 13.92
CA THR A 179 -4.45 9.01 14.98
C THR A 179 -5.39 8.23 15.89
N LEU A 180 -4.85 7.19 16.52
CA LEU A 180 -5.42 6.65 17.75
C LEU A 180 -4.79 7.49 18.86
N ALA A 181 -5.42 8.63 19.11
CA ALA A 181 -5.40 9.32 20.39
C ALA A 181 -6.84 9.32 20.89
#